data_AF-A0A3D4R1G4-F1
#
_entry.id   AF-A0A3D4R1G4-F1
#
_cell.length_a   1.000
_cell.length_b   1.000
_cell.length_c   1.000
_cell.angle_alpha   90.00
_cell.angle_beta   90.00
_cell.angle_gamma   90.00
#
_symmetry.space_group_name_H-M   'P 1'
#
loop_
_entity.id
_entity.type
_entity.pdbx_description
1 polymer ?
#
loop_
_entity_poly.entity_id
_entity_poly.type
_entity_poly.pdbx_seq_one_letter_code
_entity_poly.pdbx_strand_id
1 'polypeptide(L)'
;MSARSSKFLIGLFVIVGVLICAGIIIWVGAARLFVKGSQYAVYFDESVQGLQVDSAIKYRGVEIGKVQSIDVAPDYRLIEVNMKIDLEGDLHNQTIASLKTAGITGIVFIELDRIKPGELANSPKLTFKTDYPVIPSRRSEISQFIADTSVIMQSIKAIDFKGISDQTKNTSLAIEGFVKGKRINHIMANLESTSTNL
;
A
#
# COMPACT_ATOMS: atom_id res chain seq x y z
N MET A 1 70.55 35.68 21.11
CA MET A 1 69.13 35.98 21.42
C MET A 1 68.22 34.99 20.68
N SER A 2 67.12 34.59 21.33
CA SER A 2 65.89 33.95 20.78
C SER A 2 65.93 32.56 20.10
N ALA A 3 66.12 31.48 20.88
CA ALA A 3 65.71 30.11 20.49
C ALA A 3 64.48 29.58 21.26
N ARG A 4 63.89 30.40 22.16
CA ARG A 4 62.78 30.00 23.04
C ARG A 4 61.40 30.40 22.48
N SER A 5 61.36 31.35 21.55
CA SER A 5 60.11 31.89 20.98
C SER A 5 59.49 31.00 19.91
N SER A 6 60.27 30.19 19.18
CA SER A 6 59.74 29.34 18.11
C SER A 6 58.93 28.17 18.66
N LYS A 7 59.43 27.44 19.67
CA LYS A 7 58.71 26.28 20.25
C LYS A 7 57.35 26.64 20.82
N PHE A 8 57.22 27.81 21.45
CA PHE A 8 55.94 28.33 21.91
C PHE A 8 54.98 28.65 20.75
N LEU A 9 55.49 29.25 19.67
CA LEU A 9 54.71 29.58 18.48
C LEU A 9 54.19 28.33 17.74
N ILE A 10 55.00 27.27 17.65
CA ILE A 10 54.57 25.99 17.08
C ILE A 10 53.49 25.36 17.95
N GLY A 11 53.65 25.34 19.28
CA GLY A 11 52.62 24.82 20.19
C GLY A 11 51.29 25.57 20.10
N LEU A 12 51.35 26.91 20.02
CA LEU A 12 50.17 27.75 19.83
C LEU A 12 49.47 27.45 18.50
N PHE A 13 50.22 27.28 17.41
CA PHE A 13 49.66 26.94 16.10
C PHE A 13 48.91 25.60 16.14
N VAL A 14 49.48 24.58 16.79
CA VAL A 14 48.82 23.28 16.93
C VAL A 14 47.55 23.39 17.76
N ILE A 15 47.57 24.12 18.88
CA ILE A 15 46.38 24.32 19.74
C ILE A 15 45.27 25.04 18.97
N VAL A 16 45.59 26.11 18.25
CA VAL A 16 44.62 26.85 17.42
C VAL A 16 44.07 25.95 16.31
N GLY A 17 44.92 25.16 15.64
CA GLY A 17 44.49 24.20 14.64
C GLY A 17 43.52 23.15 15.18
N VAL A 18 43.81 22.59 16.37
CA VAL A 18 42.91 21.62 17.03
C VAL A 18 41.58 22.25 17.40
N LEU A 19 41.58 23.48 17.92
CA LEU A 19 40.34 24.21 18.25
C LEU A 19 39.48 24.49 17.01
N ILE A 20 40.09 24.89 15.90
CA ILE A 20 39.38 25.09 14.63
C ILE A 20 38.77 23.76 14.14
N CYS A 21 39.57 22.68 14.13
CA CYS A 21 39.08 21.35 13.75
C CYS A 21 37.90 20.89 14.63
N ALA A 22 38.01 21.05 15.96
CA ALA A 22 36.93 20.73 16.88
C ALA A 22 35.68 21.59 16.61
N GLY A 23 35.85 22.88 16.34
CA GLY A 23 34.77 23.79 15.96
C GLY A 23 34.05 23.34 14.68
N ILE A 24 34.79 22.92 13.65
CA ILE A 24 34.22 22.40 12.40
C ILE A 24 33.46 21.11 12.64
N ILE A 25 34.01 20.17 13.42
CA ILE A 25 33.34 18.89 13.73
C ILE A 25 32.02 19.16 14.47
N ILE A 26 32.03 20.04 15.47
CA ILE A 26 30.81 20.42 16.22
C ILE A 26 29.81 21.12 15.30
N TRP A 27 30.25 22.06 14.46
CA TRP A 27 29.37 22.76 13.52
C TRP A 27 28.70 21.80 12.54
N VAL A 28 29.47 20.89 11.93
CA VAL A 28 28.95 19.90 10.98
C VAL A 28 28.03 18.89 11.68
N GLY A 29 28.36 18.46 12.89
CA GLY A 29 27.52 17.60 13.72
C GLY A 29 26.19 18.27 14.09
N ALA A 30 26.24 19.53 14.52
CA ALA A 30 25.06 20.33 14.85
C ALA A 30 24.18 20.59 13.62
N ALA A 31 24.77 20.89 12.46
CA ALA A 31 24.03 21.11 11.22
C ALA A 31 23.19 19.89 10.80
N ARG A 32 23.64 18.66 11.10
CA ARG A 32 22.86 17.42 10.87
C ARG A 32 21.68 17.26 11.85
N LEU A 33 21.76 17.85 13.03
CA LEU A 33 20.64 17.85 14.00
C LEU A 33 19.54 18.86 13.61
N PHE A 34 19.87 19.89 12.82
CA PHE A 34 18.93 20.91 12.34
C PHE A 34 18.20 20.53 11.03
N VAL A 35 18.09 19.25 10.70
CA VAL A 35 17.25 18.82 9.56
C VAL A 35 15.78 18.95 9.97
N LYS A 36 15.16 20.05 9.50
CA LYS A 36 13.76 20.51 9.71
C LYS A 36 12.70 19.57 9.13
N GLY A 37 12.72 18.30 9.54
CA GLY A 37 11.67 17.35 9.20
C GLY A 37 10.73 17.16 10.37
N SER A 38 9.43 17.25 10.13
CA SER A 38 8.40 16.94 11.12
C SER A 38 8.27 15.43 11.25
N GLN A 39 8.18 14.96 12.49
CA GLN A 39 7.99 13.54 12.79
C GLN A 39 6.50 13.22 12.82
N TYR A 40 6.13 12.12 12.17
CA TYR A 40 4.77 11.61 12.09
C TYR A 40 4.78 10.12 12.37
N ALA A 41 3.66 9.62 12.92
CA ALA A 41 3.43 8.19 13.06
C ALA A 41 2.32 7.76 12.10
N VAL A 42 2.41 6.53 11.59
CA VAL A 42 1.32 5.86 10.88
C VAL A 42 1.17 4.47 11.48
N TYR A 43 -0.07 4.03 11.62
CA TYR A 43 -0.39 2.69 12.11
C TYR A 43 -1.09 1.89 11.02
N PHE A 44 -0.55 0.73 10.66
CA PHE A 44 -1.13 -0.15 9.63
C PHE A 44 -1.77 -1.39 10.27
N ASP A 45 -2.93 -1.81 9.76
CA ASP A 45 -3.64 -3.05 10.15
C ASP A 45 -3.38 -4.21 9.18
N GLU A 46 -2.38 -4.07 8.31
CA GLU A 46 -1.93 -5.07 7.35
C GLU A 46 -0.42 -5.33 7.50
N SER A 47 0.08 -6.33 6.76
CA SER A 47 1.51 -6.63 6.75
C SER A 47 2.32 -5.50 6.10
N VAL A 48 3.32 -4.99 6.83
CA VAL A 48 4.31 -4.03 6.31
C VAL A 48 5.51 -4.73 5.65
N GLN A 49 5.38 -6.00 5.28
CA GLN A 49 6.48 -6.78 4.71
C GLN A 49 7.07 -6.10 3.47
N GLY A 50 8.39 -5.98 3.44
CA GLY A 50 9.13 -5.29 2.38
C GLY A 50 9.38 -3.80 2.65
N LEU A 51 8.74 -3.23 3.67
CA LEU A 51 9.07 -1.90 4.19
C LEU A 51 10.30 -2.01 5.09
N GLN A 52 11.23 -1.07 4.94
CA GLN A 52 12.47 -1.06 5.70
C GLN A 52 12.72 0.33 6.30
N VAL A 53 13.60 0.41 7.28
CA VAL A 53 14.17 1.69 7.71
C VAL A 53 14.84 2.36 6.51
N ASP A 54 14.70 3.67 6.38
CA ASP A 54 15.12 4.48 5.23
C ASP A 54 14.27 4.27 3.95
N SER A 55 13.21 3.45 3.98
CA SER A 55 12.23 3.41 2.88
C SER A 55 11.68 4.80 2.60
N ALA A 56 11.56 5.14 1.31
CA ALA A 56 11.06 6.43 0.88
C ALA A 56 9.59 6.65 1.29
N ILE A 57 9.27 7.88 1.65
CA ILE A 57 7.90 8.36 1.80
C ILE A 57 7.63 9.30 0.65
N LYS A 58 6.62 8.98 -0.16
CA LYS A 58 6.29 9.73 -1.37
C LYS A 58 4.93 10.37 -1.25
N TYR A 59 4.81 11.63 -1.60
CA TYR A 59 3.53 12.26 -1.86
C TYR A 59 3.26 12.24 -3.35
N ARG A 60 2.27 11.44 -3.77
CA ARG A 60 1.85 11.32 -5.18
C ARG A 60 3.05 11.12 -6.14
N GLY A 61 3.98 10.25 -5.75
CA GLY A 61 5.19 9.93 -6.51
C GLY A 61 6.45 10.76 -6.23
N VAL A 62 6.34 11.89 -5.50
CA VAL A 62 7.49 12.73 -5.13
C VAL A 62 7.99 12.35 -3.75
N GLU A 63 9.28 12.03 -3.60
CA GLU A 63 9.89 11.75 -2.30
C GLU A 63 9.90 13.01 -1.42
N ILE A 64 9.32 12.89 -0.23
CA ILE A 64 9.15 13.98 0.74
C ILE A 64 9.69 13.62 2.13
N GLY A 65 10.23 12.42 2.30
CA GLY A 65 10.67 11.95 3.61
C GLY A 65 11.07 10.49 3.60
N LYS A 66 11.35 9.97 4.79
CA LYS A 66 11.83 8.61 5.00
C LYS A 66 11.29 7.97 6.27
N VAL A 67 11.22 6.64 6.25
CA VAL A 67 10.89 5.83 7.43
C VAL A 67 12.06 5.81 8.41
N GLN A 68 11.79 6.13 9.67
CA GLN A 68 12.77 6.20 10.75
C GLN A 68 12.81 4.92 11.59
N SER A 69 11.64 4.41 11.99
CA SER A 69 11.54 3.14 12.71
C SER A 69 10.25 2.42 12.36
N ILE A 70 10.26 1.10 12.57
CA ILE A 70 9.12 0.21 12.37
C ILE A 70 9.04 -0.64 13.63
N ASP A 71 7.95 -0.50 14.37
CA ASP A 71 7.74 -1.11 15.68
C ASP A 71 6.33 -1.70 15.76
N VAL A 72 6.07 -2.56 16.74
CA VAL A 72 4.73 -3.09 16.98
C VAL A 72 4.01 -2.13 17.93
N ALA A 73 2.79 -1.72 17.58
CA ALA A 73 2.01 -0.81 18.41
C ALA A 73 1.72 -1.42 19.81
N PRO A 74 1.43 -0.59 20.83
CA PRO A 74 1.19 -1.06 22.20
C PRO A 74 0.04 -2.06 22.34
N ASP A 75 -0.91 -2.06 21.39
CA ASP A 75 -2.05 -2.99 21.36
C ASP A 75 -1.76 -4.32 20.64
N TYR A 76 -0.54 -4.52 20.13
CA TYR A 76 -0.10 -5.67 19.34
C TYR A 76 -0.94 -5.98 18.10
N ARG A 77 -1.84 -5.08 17.70
CA ARG A 77 -2.74 -5.26 16.55
C ARG A 77 -2.26 -4.49 15.33
N LEU A 78 -1.61 -3.36 15.57
CA LEU A 78 -1.14 -2.46 14.53
C LEU A 78 0.37 -2.44 14.47
N ILE A 79 0.91 -2.14 13.30
CA ILE A 79 2.33 -1.86 13.13
C ILE A 79 2.51 -0.35 13.13
N GLU A 80 3.34 0.14 14.04
CA GLU A 80 3.74 1.53 14.16
C GLU A 80 4.89 1.81 13.20
N VAL A 81 4.74 2.84 12.38
CA VAL A 81 5.80 3.33 11.51
C VAL A 81 6.05 4.79 11.80
N ASN A 82 7.22 5.07 12.36
CA ASN A 82 7.69 6.42 12.60
C ASN A 82 8.36 6.96 11.35
N MET A 83 7.97 8.16 10.97
CA MET A 83 8.31 8.80 9.71
C MET A 83 8.89 10.18 9.95
N LYS A 84 9.88 10.56 9.14
CA LYS A 84 10.36 11.93 9.07
C LYS A 84 10.02 12.50 7.70
N ILE A 85 9.25 13.58 7.70
CA ILE A 85 8.80 14.25 6.47
C ILE A 85 9.35 15.67 6.43
N ASP A 86 10.03 15.99 5.34
CA ASP A 86 10.67 17.28 5.05
C ASP A 86 9.77 18.14 4.15
N LEU A 87 8.47 18.24 4.48
CA LEU A 87 7.50 19.05 3.74
C LEU A 87 6.80 20.04 4.68
N GLU A 88 6.77 21.31 4.27
CA GLU A 88 6.06 22.36 5.00
C GLU A 88 4.54 22.26 4.73
N GLY A 89 3.76 22.03 5.79
CA GLY A 89 2.29 21.97 5.72
C GLY A 89 1.65 21.05 6.77
N ASP A 90 0.34 21.18 6.98
CA ASP A 90 -0.43 20.27 7.84
C ASP A 90 -0.84 19.01 7.04
N LEU A 91 0.09 18.06 6.98
CA LEU A 91 -0.15 16.78 6.31
C LEU A 91 -1.04 15.84 7.10
N HIS A 92 -1.03 15.94 8.42
CA HIS A 92 -1.76 15.06 9.33
C HIS A 92 -3.26 15.02 9.03
N ASN A 93 -3.87 16.18 8.79
CA ASN A 93 -5.32 16.30 8.62
C ASN A 93 -5.81 16.20 7.16
N GLN A 94 -4.90 16.19 6.19
CA GLN A 94 -5.24 16.28 4.77
C GLN A 94 -4.78 15.07 3.97
N THR A 95 -3.92 14.23 4.54
CA THR A 95 -3.32 13.09 3.83
C THR A 95 -3.64 11.76 4.48
N ILE A 96 -3.61 10.73 3.65
CA ILE A 96 -3.77 9.34 4.05
C ILE A 96 -2.59 8.54 3.53
N ALA A 97 -2.05 7.68 4.38
CA ALA A 97 -0.93 6.82 4.08
C ALA A 97 -1.40 5.47 3.52
N SER A 98 -0.68 4.94 2.54
CA SER A 98 -0.87 3.58 2.04
C SER A 98 0.47 2.97 1.66
N LEU A 99 0.59 1.65 1.81
CA LEU A 99 1.77 0.92 1.35
C LEU A 99 1.68 0.72 -0.16
N LYS A 100 2.77 1.02 -0.88
CA LYS A 100 2.92 0.75 -2.31
C LYS A 100 4.19 -0.02 -2.60
N THR A 101 4.13 -0.86 -3.62
CA THR A 101 5.26 -1.68 -4.06
C THR A 101 5.93 -1.04 -5.26
N ALA A 102 7.25 -0.94 -5.24
CA ALA A 102 8.07 -0.48 -6.35
C ALA A 102 8.67 -1.68 -7.10
N GLY A 103 8.27 -1.84 -8.36
CA GLY A 103 8.78 -2.91 -9.22
C GLY A 103 8.33 -4.30 -8.79
N ILE A 104 8.95 -5.32 -9.39
CA ILE A 104 8.63 -6.74 -9.16
C ILE A 104 9.41 -7.36 -7.99
N THR A 105 10.41 -6.65 -7.46
CA THR A 105 11.28 -7.13 -6.37
C THR A 105 10.61 -7.06 -5.00
N GLY A 106 9.42 -6.45 -4.90
CA GLY A 106 8.66 -6.37 -3.65
C GLY A 106 9.15 -5.29 -2.68
N ILE A 107 9.93 -4.32 -3.15
CA ILE A 107 10.34 -3.17 -2.32
C ILE A 107 9.10 -2.34 -1.99
N VAL A 108 8.83 -2.12 -0.71
CA VAL A 108 7.66 -1.33 -0.28
C VAL A 108 8.10 0.05 0.19
N PHE A 109 7.28 1.04 -0.16
CA PHE A 109 7.41 2.43 0.27
C PHE A 109 6.04 2.96 0.72
N ILE A 110 6.04 4.05 1.49
CA ILE A 110 4.80 4.68 1.94
C ILE A 110 4.42 5.76 0.92
N GLU A 111 3.20 5.69 0.40
CA GLU A 111 2.61 6.75 -0.41
C GLU A 111 1.57 7.53 0.42
N LEU A 112 1.75 8.85 0.47
CA LEU A 112 0.79 9.81 0.96
C LEU A 112 -0.04 10.36 -0.21
N ASP A 113 -1.36 10.34 -0.07
CA ASP A 113 -2.30 10.94 -1.00
C ASP A 113 -3.31 11.80 -0.23
N ARG A 114 -4.08 12.64 -0.94
CA ARG A 114 -5.11 13.46 -0.32
C ARG A 114 -6.28 12.59 0.13
N ILE A 115 -6.78 12.82 1.34
CA ILE A 115 -7.98 12.17 1.86
C ILE A 115 -9.16 12.41 0.90
N LYS A 116 -9.83 11.34 0.48
CA LYS A 116 -11.10 11.42 -0.26
C LYS A 116 -12.30 11.23 0.69
N PRO A 117 -13.49 11.76 0.34
CA PRO A 117 -14.68 11.59 1.17
C PRO A 117 -14.97 10.10 1.45
N GLY A 118 -15.11 9.74 2.73
CA GLY A 118 -15.42 8.37 3.17
C GLY A 118 -14.21 7.46 3.41
N GLU A 119 -12.98 7.83 3.02
CA GLU A 119 -11.80 6.97 3.21
C GLU A 119 -11.40 6.81 4.69
N LEU A 120 -11.62 7.83 5.51
CA LEU A 120 -11.29 7.80 6.95
C LEU A 120 -12.07 6.74 7.73
N ALA A 121 -13.21 6.28 7.21
CA ALA A 121 -13.99 5.23 7.87
C ALA A 121 -13.24 3.88 7.89
N ASN A 122 -12.35 3.66 6.93
CA ASN A 122 -11.56 2.44 6.78
C ASN A 122 -10.19 2.51 7.47
N SER A 123 -9.86 3.65 8.09
CA SER A 123 -8.60 3.80 8.81
C SER A 123 -8.65 3.06 10.15
N PRO A 124 -7.53 2.44 10.57
CA PRO A 124 -7.46 1.77 11.87
C PRO A 124 -7.79 2.72 13.02
N LYS A 125 -8.68 2.29 13.92
CA LYS A 125 -9.04 3.07 15.11
C LYS A 125 -8.01 2.85 16.22
N LEU A 126 -7.34 3.91 16.62
CA LEU A 126 -6.38 3.89 17.72
C LEU A 126 -7.12 3.87 19.07
N THR A 127 -6.69 2.97 19.96
CA THR A 127 -7.24 2.84 21.33
C THR A 127 -6.22 3.31 22.39
N PHE A 128 -5.06 3.79 21.95
CA PHE A 128 -3.94 4.20 22.80
C PHE A 128 -3.51 5.64 22.46
N LYS A 129 -2.73 6.25 23.35
CA LYS A 129 -2.15 7.58 23.14
C LYS A 129 -0.91 7.48 22.26
N THR A 130 -0.72 8.44 21.36
CA THR A 130 0.44 8.51 20.46
C THR A 130 1.37 9.64 20.84
N ASP A 131 2.67 9.45 20.60
CA ASP A 131 3.70 10.46 20.90
C ASP A 131 3.89 11.45 19.73
N TYR A 132 3.50 11.07 18.52
CA TYR A 132 3.58 11.89 17.31
C TYR A 132 2.18 12.13 16.68
N PRO A 133 2.03 13.19 15.87
CA PRO A 133 0.85 13.37 15.03
C PRO A 133 0.66 12.18 14.07
N VAL A 134 -0.56 11.67 13.99
CA VAL A 134 -0.85 10.38 13.32
C VAL A 134 -1.43 10.56 11.93
N ILE A 135 -0.69 10.29 10.87
CA ILE A 135 -1.32 10.26 9.54
C ILE A 135 -2.20 9.00 9.45
N PRO A 136 -3.50 9.11 9.13
CA PRO A 136 -4.37 7.94 9.00
C PRO A 136 -3.86 7.05 7.87
N SER A 137 -4.02 5.73 8.00
CA SER A 137 -3.67 4.77 6.95
C SER A 137 -4.90 4.21 6.26
N ARG A 138 -4.70 3.65 5.07
CA ARG A 138 -5.62 2.75 4.39
C ARG A 138 -4.89 1.52 3.93
N ARG A 139 -5.65 0.45 3.70
CA ARG A 139 -5.12 -0.80 3.15
C ARG A 139 -4.53 -0.60 1.76
N SER A 140 -3.46 -1.33 1.46
CA SER A 140 -2.81 -1.34 0.16
C SER A 140 -3.74 -1.87 -0.93
N GLU A 141 -3.55 -1.39 -2.15
CA GLU A 141 -4.35 -1.79 -3.32
C GLU A 141 -4.22 -3.30 -3.59
N ILE A 142 -3.05 -3.88 -3.31
CA ILE A 142 -2.79 -5.32 -3.45
C ILE A 142 -3.59 -6.11 -2.41
N SER A 143 -3.58 -5.69 -1.15
CA SER A 143 -4.38 -6.32 -0.09
C SER A 143 -5.88 -6.22 -0.38
N GLN A 144 -6.36 -5.09 -0.90
CA GLN A 144 -7.75 -4.92 -1.32
C GLN A 144 -8.10 -5.88 -2.46
N PHE A 145 -7.27 -5.96 -3.51
CA PHE A 145 -7.49 -6.88 -4.62
C PHE A 145 -7.55 -8.35 -4.18
N ILE A 146 -6.65 -8.79 -3.30
CA ILE A 146 -6.66 -10.16 -2.76
C ILE A 146 -7.94 -10.40 -1.95
N ALA A 147 -8.40 -9.44 -1.15
CA ALA A 147 -9.66 -9.55 -0.42
C ALA A 147 -10.86 -9.66 -1.38
N ASP A 148 -10.93 -8.82 -2.41
CA ASP A 148 -12.04 -8.79 -3.37
C ASP A 148 -12.10 -10.07 -4.22
N THR A 149 -10.95 -10.64 -4.61
CA THR A 149 -10.93 -11.92 -5.35
C THR A 149 -11.48 -13.08 -4.53
N SER A 150 -11.33 -13.06 -3.20
CA SER A 150 -11.93 -14.07 -2.32
C SER A 150 -13.47 -14.03 -2.35
N VAL A 151 -14.05 -12.83 -2.47
CA VAL A 151 -15.50 -12.64 -2.63
C VAL A 151 -15.95 -13.20 -3.98
N ILE A 152 -15.21 -12.93 -5.06
CA ILE A 152 -15.51 -13.49 -6.39
C ILE A 152 -15.47 -15.02 -6.35
N MET A 153 -14.48 -15.62 -5.67
CA MET A 153 -14.39 -17.07 -5.51
C MET A 153 -15.60 -17.64 -4.77
N GLN A 154 -16.10 -16.95 -3.74
CA GLN A 154 -17.34 -17.34 -3.05
C GLN A 154 -18.54 -17.27 -4.00
N SER A 155 -18.65 -16.20 -4.79
CA SER A 155 -19.71 -16.07 -5.80
C SER A 155 -19.66 -17.19 -6.84
N ILE A 156 -18.47 -17.59 -7.30
CA ILE A 156 -18.30 -18.72 -8.23
C ILE A 156 -18.71 -20.04 -7.58
N LYS A 157 -18.36 -20.28 -6.31
CA LYS A 157 -18.77 -21.49 -5.58
C LYS A 157 -20.29 -21.56 -5.37
N ALA A 158 -20.97 -20.42 -5.28
CA ALA A 158 -22.42 -20.35 -5.16
C ALA A 158 -23.15 -20.67 -6.47
N ILE A 159 -22.46 -20.69 -7.62
CA ILE A 159 -23.04 -21.12 -8.88
C ILE A 159 -23.26 -22.63 -8.84
N ASP A 160 -24.53 -23.06 -8.93
CA ASP A 160 -24.92 -24.47 -8.96
C ASP A 160 -24.65 -25.09 -10.35
N PHE A 161 -23.37 -25.39 -10.62
CA PHE A 161 -22.96 -26.04 -11.86
C PHE A 161 -23.63 -27.40 -12.07
N LYS A 162 -23.98 -28.10 -10.99
CA LYS A 162 -24.63 -29.40 -11.07
C LYS A 162 -26.08 -29.25 -11.53
N GLY A 163 -26.84 -28.35 -10.91
CA GLY A 163 -28.20 -28.01 -11.34
C GLY A 163 -28.24 -27.53 -12.80
N ILE A 164 -27.28 -26.68 -13.21
CA ILE A 164 -27.16 -26.24 -14.60
C ILE A 164 -26.89 -27.44 -15.53
N SER A 165 -25.96 -28.32 -15.17
CA SER A 165 -25.63 -29.50 -15.99
C SER A 165 -26.82 -30.46 -16.12
N ASP A 166 -27.54 -30.72 -15.02
CA ASP A 166 -28.73 -31.56 -15.00
C ASP A 166 -29.84 -30.94 -15.86
N GLN A 167 -30.05 -29.63 -15.75
CA GLN A 167 -31.00 -28.88 -16.59
C GLN A 167 -30.62 -28.95 -18.08
N THR A 168 -29.33 -28.77 -18.42
CA THR A 168 -28.83 -28.87 -19.80
C THR A 168 -29.01 -30.29 -20.34
N LYS A 169 -28.73 -31.33 -19.54
CA LYS A 169 -28.93 -32.73 -19.92
C LYS A 169 -30.40 -33.04 -20.17
N ASN A 170 -31.29 -32.63 -19.27
CA ASN A 170 -32.73 -32.82 -19.42
C ASN A 170 -33.27 -32.07 -20.65
N THR A 171 -32.75 -30.88 -20.93
CA THR A 171 -33.08 -30.11 -22.14
C THR A 171 -32.59 -30.85 -23.39
N SER A 172 -31.37 -31.39 -23.39
CA SER A 172 -30.83 -32.17 -24.49
C SER A 172 -31.67 -33.42 -24.77
N LEU A 173 -32.10 -34.13 -23.71
CA LEU A 173 -33.01 -35.28 -23.82
C LEU A 173 -34.39 -34.89 -24.35
N ALA A 174 -34.93 -33.74 -23.93
CA ALA A 174 -36.21 -33.23 -24.43
C ALA A 174 -36.13 -32.84 -25.92
N ILE A 175 -35.02 -32.23 -26.35
CA ILE A 175 -34.76 -31.92 -27.76
C ILE A 175 -34.67 -33.23 -28.57
N GLU A 176 -33.93 -34.23 -28.08
CA GLU A 176 -33.81 -35.52 -28.76
C GLU A 176 -35.18 -36.23 -28.89
N GLY A 177 -35.99 -36.19 -27.82
CA GLY A 177 -37.35 -36.73 -27.82
C GLY A 177 -38.31 -35.98 -28.73
N PHE A 178 -38.17 -34.65 -28.84
CA PHE A 178 -38.93 -33.84 -29.79
C PHE A 178 -38.55 -34.16 -31.24
N VAL A 179 -37.26 -34.25 -31.54
CA VAL A 179 -36.74 -34.54 -32.89
C VAL A 179 -37.09 -35.95 -33.36
N LYS A 180 -37.00 -36.95 -32.48
CA LYS A 180 -37.39 -38.34 -32.78
C LYS A 180 -38.90 -38.58 -32.68
N GLY A 181 -39.66 -37.61 -32.18
CA GLY A 181 -41.09 -37.72 -31.96
C GLY A 181 -41.90 -37.66 -33.25
N LYS A 182 -42.99 -38.44 -33.33
CA LYS A 182 -43.95 -38.44 -34.45
C LYS A 182 -44.51 -37.05 -34.80
N ARG A 183 -44.44 -36.10 -33.87
CA ARG A 183 -44.93 -34.73 -34.03
C ARG A 183 -44.15 -33.95 -35.10
N ILE A 184 -42.82 -34.10 -35.19
CA ILE A 184 -42.05 -33.49 -36.29
C ILE A 184 -42.46 -34.12 -37.61
N ASN A 185 -42.57 -35.45 -37.68
CA ASN A 185 -43.00 -36.12 -38.90
C ASN A 185 -44.39 -35.67 -39.36
N HIS A 186 -45.33 -35.43 -38.42
CA HIS A 186 -46.65 -34.89 -38.75
C HIS A 186 -46.63 -33.43 -39.19
N ILE A 187 -45.77 -32.58 -38.59
CA ILE A 187 -45.61 -31.19 -39.03
C ILE A 187 -44.97 -31.15 -40.43
N MET A 188 -43.96 -32.00 -40.67
CA MET A 188 -43.32 -32.14 -41.98
C MET A 188 -44.33 -32.62 -43.03
N ALA A 189 -45.11 -33.65 -42.71
CA ALA A 189 -46.15 -34.18 -43.59
C ALA A 189 -47.26 -33.16 -43.90
N ASN A 190 -47.70 -32.38 -42.90
CA ASN A 190 -48.71 -31.34 -43.09
C ASN A 190 -48.19 -30.14 -43.89
N LEU A 191 -46.90 -29.80 -43.75
CA LEU A 191 -46.25 -28.77 -44.57
C LEU A 191 -46.11 -29.24 -46.03
N GLU A 192 -45.71 -30.49 -46.23
CA GLU A 192 -45.59 -31.12 -47.55
C GLU A 192 -46.95 -31.21 -48.25
N SER A 193 -48.02 -31.54 -47.51
CA SER A 193 -49.38 -31.56 -48.03
C SER A 193 -49.96 -30.17 -48.32
N THR A 194 -49.52 -29.13 -47.61
CA THR A 194 -49.97 -27.74 -47.89
C THR A 194 -49.20 -27.13 -49.06
N SER A 195 -47.91 -27.46 -49.18
CA SER A 195 -47.05 -27.05 -50.31
C SER A 195 -47.42 -27.73 -51.63
N THR A 196 -48.03 -28.91 -51.60
CA THR A 196 -48.50 -29.62 -52.79
C THR A 196 -49.92 -29.23 -53.21
N ASN A 197 -50.66 -28.52 -52.35
CA ASN A 197 -51.99 -27.97 -52.62
C ASN A 197 -51.97 -26.46 -52.97
N LEU A 198 -50.79 -25.88 -53.14
CA LEU A 198 -50.53 -24.55 -53.71
C LEU A 198 -49.86 -24.72 -55.07
#